data_AF-A0A816RWY7-F1
#
_entry.id   AF-A0A816RWY7-F1
#
_cell.length_a   1.000
_cell.length_b   1.000
_cell.length_c   1.000
_cell.angle_alpha   90.00
_cell.angle_beta   90.00
_cell.angle_gamma   90.00
#
_symmetry.space_group_name_H-M   'P 1'
#
loop_
_entity.id
_entity.type
_entity.pdbx_description
1 polymer ?
#
loop_
_entity_poly.entity_id
_entity_poly.type
_entity_poly.pdbx_seq_one_letter_code
_entity_poly.pdbx_strand_id
1 'polypeptide(L)'
;MQDDPRTMKNLMPFIRRATRQINQHSPSSQRIVYRGMTLTNEQCAFFTVNKIFRFPGFTSTSEDQNVAQQFGNVLLEIEVPHPCYQVRNISHISYYQSEREWLFSPYSQFQVMNRNNNTIYLRSLDNLWSSSPTSTVPVSYSDPWSSPPDSSDSVSYSIPWSPPSNSTNSISYSNPLTLPPNSTDSVSYSIPWSPSPTSIDPDINWRSELMGKCIVVIGIIELVFTILIFILELASLNVAIGIRPTGVGIWCAVVFAIVTIITIGLGNSDSRTKSQCRVILVGQLILLVFTFILIGIAGDYVAKDGYIGLNVDSSMMNQLLADSLKRKYQITQAQLAFGILLMFCGWAYVALYTVIANKDR
;
A
#
# COMPACT_ATOMS: atom_id res chain seq x y z
N MET A 1 23.65 23.84 0.01
CA MET A 1 23.65 23.25 1.35
C MET A 1 23.36 21.77 1.15
N GLN A 2 24.22 20.88 1.65
CA GLN A 2 24.04 19.44 1.47
C GLN A 2 23.36 18.90 2.73
N ASP A 3 22.26 18.18 2.57
CA ASP A 3 21.51 17.63 3.71
C ASP A 3 22.35 16.57 4.43
N ASP A 4 22.40 16.62 5.76
CA ASP A 4 23.08 15.60 6.57
C ASP A 4 22.29 14.28 6.49
N PRO A 5 22.89 13.19 5.95
CA PRO A 5 22.21 11.90 5.80
C PRO A 5 21.70 11.31 7.12
N ARG A 6 22.40 11.57 8.24
CA ARG A 6 22.01 11.03 9.55
C ARG A 6 20.75 11.70 10.08
N THR A 7 20.71 13.03 10.02
CA THR A 7 19.51 13.81 10.35
C THR A 7 18.35 13.42 9.44
N MET A 8 18.60 13.25 8.14
CA MET A 8 17.54 12.87 7.21
C MET A 8 16.96 11.49 7.47
N LYS A 9 17.80 10.51 7.81
CA LYS A 9 17.32 9.17 8.19
C LYS A 9 16.28 9.22 9.33
N ASN A 10 16.46 10.12 10.30
CA ASN A 10 15.57 10.26 11.45
C ASN A 10 14.30 11.06 11.13
N LEU A 11 14.38 12.08 10.28
CA LEU A 11 13.25 12.94 9.94
C LEU A 11 12.38 12.40 8.80
N MET A 12 12.93 11.55 7.92
CA MET A 12 12.21 11.02 6.75
C MET A 12 10.87 10.34 7.08
N PRO A 13 10.74 9.50 8.13
CA PRO A 13 9.45 8.92 8.49
C PRO A 13 8.38 9.98 8.82
N PHE A 14 8.76 11.05 9.51
CA PHE A 14 7.84 12.14 9.85
C PHE A 14 7.44 12.94 8.60
N ILE A 15 8.41 13.28 7.76
CA ILE A 15 8.18 13.99 6.50
C ILE A 15 7.24 13.19 5.60
N ARG A 16 7.48 11.88 5.42
CA ARG A 16 6.62 11.00 4.62
C ARG A 16 5.21 10.91 5.17
N ARG A 17 5.06 10.77 6.49
CA ARG A 17 3.74 10.69 7.12
C ARG A 17 2.97 12.01 6.96
N ALA A 18 3.61 13.16 7.15
CA ALA A 18 3.00 14.46 6.95
C ALA A 18 2.61 14.69 5.48
N THR A 19 3.52 14.40 4.53
CA THR A 19 3.23 14.49 3.10
C THR A 19 2.07 13.58 2.69
N ARG A 20 2.04 12.32 3.17
CA ARG A 20 0.91 11.41 2.92
C ARG A 20 -0.41 11.98 3.43
N GLN A 21 -0.41 12.55 4.63
CA GLN A 21 -1.61 13.15 5.22
C GLN A 21 -2.11 14.36 4.44
N ILE A 22 -1.20 15.19 3.91
CA ILE A 22 -1.53 16.30 3.01
C ILE A 22 -2.16 15.75 1.72
N ASN A 23 -1.50 14.79 1.07
CA ASN A 23 -1.90 14.25 -0.23
C ASN A 23 -3.22 13.47 -0.22
N GLN A 24 -3.71 13.06 0.94
CA GLN A 24 -4.98 12.34 1.07
C GLN A 24 -6.21 13.26 1.19
N HIS A 25 -6.03 14.57 1.42
CA HIS A 25 -7.12 15.49 1.70
C HIS A 25 -6.98 16.78 0.89
N SER A 26 -7.33 16.70 -0.39
CA SER A 26 -7.34 17.87 -1.27
C SER A 26 -8.42 18.89 -0.85
N PRO A 27 -8.24 20.18 -1.14
CA PRO A 27 -9.27 21.19 -0.96
C PRO A 27 -10.54 20.81 -1.70
N SER A 28 -11.71 21.07 -1.13
CA SER A 28 -13.02 20.82 -1.76
C SER A 28 -13.41 21.89 -2.80
N SER A 29 -12.69 23.00 -2.85
CA SER A 29 -12.94 24.13 -3.76
C SER A 29 -11.67 24.93 -3.97
N GLN A 30 -11.61 25.71 -5.04
CA GLN A 30 -10.52 26.67 -5.27
C GLN A 30 -10.41 27.65 -4.09
N ARG A 31 -9.19 28.02 -3.73
CA ARG A 31 -8.87 28.91 -2.61
C ARG A 31 -7.71 29.85 -2.95
N ILE A 32 -7.62 30.95 -2.21
CA ILE A 32 -6.44 31.82 -2.16
C ILE A 32 -5.87 31.71 -0.75
N VAL A 33 -4.55 31.51 -0.66
CA VAL A 33 -3.81 31.47 0.61
C VAL A 33 -2.61 32.38 0.54
N TYR A 34 -2.14 32.84 1.69
CA TYR A 34 -1.13 33.88 1.81
C TYR A 34 0.09 33.40 2.58
N ARG A 35 1.28 33.88 2.20
CA ARG A 35 2.52 33.65 2.94
C ARG A 35 3.38 34.90 2.95
N GLY A 36 3.70 35.42 4.13
CA GLY A 36 4.74 36.44 4.28
C GLY A 36 6.13 35.80 4.18
N MET A 37 7.02 36.49 3.48
CA MET A 37 8.44 36.15 3.41
C MET A 37 9.28 37.41 3.48
N THR A 38 10.42 37.31 4.17
CA THR A 38 11.42 38.38 4.16
C THR A 38 12.36 38.18 2.99
N LEU A 39 12.29 39.05 1.98
CA LEU A 39 13.09 38.99 0.76
C LEU A 39 13.81 40.30 0.50
N THR A 40 15.04 40.23 0.02
CA THR A 40 15.77 41.39 -0.53
C THR A 40 15.28 41.71 -1.94
N ASN A 41 15.62 42.90 -2.46
CA ASN A 41 15.25 43.30 -3.82
C ASN A 41 15.83 42.34 -4.88
N GLU A 42 17.05 41.85 -4.67
CA GLU A 42 17.72 40.87 -5.53
C GLU A 42 16.99 39.52 -5.47
N GLN A 43 16.54 39.11 -4.28
CA GLN A 43 15.77 37.88 -4.14
C GLN A 43 14.39 37.97 -4.82
N CYS A 44 13.72 39.12 -4.70
CA CYS A 44 12.48 39.41 -5.41
C CYS A 44 12.65 39.36 -6.93
N ALA A 45 13.83 39.73 -7.45
CA ALA A 45 14.12 39.66 -8.88
C ALA A 45 14.12 38.22 -9.43
N PHE A 46 14.30 37.19 -8.59
CA PHE A 46 14.18 35.80 -9.04
C PHE A 46 12.75 35.40 -9.41
N PHE A 47 11.72 36.12 -8.97
CA PHE A 47 10.31 35.82 -9.25
C PHE A 47 9.83 36.55 -10.51
N THR A 48 10.35 36.13 -11.67
CA THR A 48 9.92 36.63 -12.97
C THR A 48 8.59 36.00 -13.37
N VAL A 49 7.70 36.76 -14.02
CA VAL A 49 6.41 36.26 -14.53
C VAL A 49 6.62 35.03 -15.43
N ASN A 50 5.73 34.06 -15.31
CA ASN A 50 5.76 32.72 -15.92
C ASN A 50 6.84 31.75 -15.43
N LYS A 51 7.73 32.17 -14.52
CA LYS A 51 8.71 31.26 -13.95
C LYS A 51 8.04 30.25 -13.03
N ILE A 52 8.46 28.99 -13.15
CA ILE A 52 8.06 27.90 -12.26
C ILE A 52 9.22 27.62 -11.31
N PHE A 53 8.92 27.48 -10.02
CA PHE A 53 9.90 27.12 -9.00
C PHE A 53 9.29 26.17 -7.97
N ARG A 54 10.13 25.70 -7.04
CA ARG A 54 9.74 24.78 -5.96
C ARG A 54 10.26 25.27 -4.61
N PHE A 55 9.48 25.10 -3.57
CA PHE A 55 9.97 25.21 -2.20
C PHE A 55 10.46 23.83 -1.72
N PRO A 56 11.72 23.68 -1.28
CA PRO A 56 12.27 22.37 -0.91
C PRO A 56 11.69 21.82 0.41
N GLY A 57 11.10 22.67 1.25
CA GLY A 57 10.48 22.28 2.52
C GLY A 57 8.97 22.46 2.54
N PHE A 58 8.34 22.11 3.67
CA PHE A 58 6.95 22.44 3.92
C PHE A 58 6.75 23.96 3.83
N THR A 59 5.67 24.36 3.16
CA THR A 59 5.34 25.78 3.01
C THR A 59 4.04 26.07 3.75
N SER A 60 4.16 26.63 4.95
CA SER A 60 3.02 27.13 5.72
C SER A 60 2.46 28.40 5.08
N THR A 61 1.14 28.46 4.98
CA THR A 61 0.36 29.56 4.43
C THR A 61 -0.89 29.76 5.28
N SER A 62 -1.55 30.91 5.19
CA SER A 62 -2.77 31.23 5.94
C SER A 62 -3.87 31.68 4.98
N GLU A 63 -5.13 31.38 5.29
CA GLU A 63 -6.27 32.04 4.62
C GLU A 63 -6.41 33.52 5.01
N ASP A 64 -5.83 33.93 6.14
CA ASP A 64 -5.86 35.31 6.61
C ASP A 64 -4.59 36.06 6.16
N GLN A 65 -4.79 37.02 5.27
CA GLN A 65 -3.72 37.87 4.76
C GLN A 65 -2.99 38.62 5.88
N ASN A 66 -3.69 39.08 6.91
CA ASN A 66 -3.10 39.85 8.00
C ASN A 66 -2.17 38.98 8.85
N VAL A 67 -2.53 37.71 9.05
CA VAL A 67 -1.67 36.72 9.73
C VAL A 67 -0.42 36.49 8.90
N ALA A 68 -0.56 36.24 7.60
CA ALA A 68 0.56 35.98 6.71
C ALA A 68 1.55 37.17 6.62
N GLN A 69 1.05 38.41 6.57
CA GLN A 69 1.88 39.62 6.47
C GLN A 69 2.82 39.83 7.66
N GLN A 70 2.55 39.23 8.82
CA GLN A 70 3.41 39.34 10.00
C GLN A 70 4.77 38.63 9.82
N PHE A 71 4.87 37.72 8.84
CA PHE A 71 6.06 36.87 8.64
C PHE A 71 7.08 37.43 7.62
N GLY A 72 6.87 38.63 7.07
CA GLY A 72 7.89 39.28 6.24
C GLY A 72 7.44 40.51 5.45
N ASN A 73 8.37 41.10 4.70
CA ASN A 73 8.14 42.33 3.92
C ASN A 73 7.49 42.10 2.54
N VAL A 74 7.45 40.85 2.07
CA VAL A 74 6.82 40.46 0.80
C VAL A 74 5.69 39.47 1.06
N LEU A 75 4.54 39.72 0.44
CA LEU A 75 3.38 38.84 0.51
C LEU A 75 3.32 37.96 -0.74
N LEU A 76 3.28 36.64 -0.55
CA LEU A 76 2.93 35.69 -1.59
C LEU A 76 1.42 35.43 -1.52
N GLU A 77 0.71 35.75 -2.59
CA GLU A 77 -0.70 35.41 -2.75
C GLU A 77 -0.80 34.20 -3.69
N ILE A 78 -1.28 33.07 -3.19
CA ILE A 78 -1.20 31.78 -3.87
C ILE A 78 -2.60 31.28 -4.21
N GLU A 79 -2.90 31.21 -5.50
CA GLU A 79 -4.08 30.53 -6.05
C GLU A 79 -3.89 29.01 -5.95
N VAL A 80 -4.77 28.36 -5.20
CA VAL A 80 -4.84 26.90 -5.03
C VAL A 80 -6.00 26.36 -5.86
N PRO A 81 -5.73 25.65 -6.96
CA PRO A 81 -6.80 25.06 -7.78
C PRO A 81 -7.49 23.90 -7.05
N HIS A 82 -8.67 23.53 -7.54
CA HIS A 82 -9.36 22.31 -7.14
C HIS A 82 -9.42 21.31 -8.31
N PRO A 83 -8.98 20.06 -8.12
CA PRO A 83 -8.27 19.52 -6.95
C PRO A 83 -6.80 19.98 -6.89
N CYS A 84 -6.21 20.01 -5.69
CA CYS A 84 -4.76 20.16 -5.50
C CYS A 84 -4.30 19.25 -4.36
N TYR A 85 -3.62 18.15 -4.68
CA TYR A 85 -3.18 17.16 -3.70
C TYR A 85 -1.90 17.56 -2.96
N GLN A 86 -1.29 18.70 -3.26
CA GLN A 86 -0.05 19.13 -2.61
C GLN A 86 -0.26 19.99 -1.38
N VAL A 87 -1.51 20.31 -1.04
CA VAL A 87 -1.86 21.23 0.05
C VAL A 87 -3.08 20.75 0.82
N ARG A 88 -3.07 21.00 2.12
CA ARG A 88 -4.17 20.66 3.03
C ARG A 88 -4.41 21.75 4.05
N ASN A 89 -5.66 22.01 4.38
CA ASN A 89 -6.04 22.79 5.54
C ASN A 89 -5.74 21.99 6.83
N ILE A 90 -4.84 22.51 7.65
CA ILE A 90 -4.43 21.89 8.92
C ILE A 90 -4.88 22.69 10.14
N SER A 91 -5.69 23.74 9.97
CA SER A 91 -6.17 24.60 11.07
C SER A 91 -6.76 23.81 12.25
N HIS A 92 -7.55 22.78 11.99
CA HIS A 92 -8.20 21.93 13.02
C HIS A 92 -7.23 21.04 13.82
N ILE A 93 -6.03 20.78 13.32
CA ILE A 93 -4.99 19.98 14.01
C ILE A 93 -3.77 20.82 14.41
N SER A 94 -3.67 22.05 13.93
CA SER A 94 -2.58 22.96 14.27
C SER A 94 -2.73 23.43 15.71
N TYR A 95 -1.60 23.69 16.35
CA TYR A 95 -1.58 24.32 17.67
C TYR A 95 -2.11 25.77 17.60
N TYR A 96 -1.91 26.44 16.47
CA TYR A 96 -2.33 27.82 16.22
C TYR A 96 -3.59 27.86 15.33
N GLN A 97 -4.70 27.35 15.83
CA GLN A 97 -5.94 27.20 15.05
C GLN A 97 -6.45 28.52 14.43
N SER A 98 -6.21 29.65 15.11
CA SER A 98 -6.59 30.99 14.64
C SER A 98 -5.86 31.43 13.38
N GLU A 99 -4.71 30.83 13.05
CA GLU A 99 -3.94 31.17 11.86
C GLU A 99 -4.57 30.62 10.57
N ARG A 100 -5.60 29.78 10.66
CA ARG A 100 -6.28 29.18 9.49
C ARG A 100 -5.27 28.58 8.49
N GLU A 101 -4.32 27.80 9.02
CA GLU A 101 -3.14 27.35 8.29
C GLU A 101 -3.47 26.32 7.19
N TRP A 102 -2.89 26.55 6.02
CA TRP A 102 -2.79 25.60 4.92
C TRP A 102 -1.32 25.25 4.70
N LEU A 103 -1.04 23.94 4.67
CA LEU A 103 0.32 23.43 4.59
C LEU A 103 0.56 22.74 3.25
N PHE A 104 1.51 23.25 2.47
CA PHE A 104 1.98 22.59 1.27
C PHE A 104 3.08 21.57 1.59
N SER A 105 3.05 20.44 0.90
CA SER A 105 4.09 19.42 0.98
C SER A 105 5.43 19.89 0.38
N PRO A 106 6.56 19.30 0.79
CA PRO A 106 7.86 19.63 0.23
C PRO A 106 7.90 19.45 -1.28
N TYR A 107 8.65 20.31 -1.96
CA TYR A 107 8.82 20.34 -3.41
C TYR A 107 7.55 20.63 -4.23
N SER A 108 6.54 21.25 -3.60
CA SER A 108 5.36 21.79 -4.30
C SER A 108 5.78 22.80 -5.37
N GLN A 109 5.10 22.81 -6.51
CA GLN A 109 5.40 23.70 -7.64
C GLN A 109 4.50 24.94 -7.66
N PHE A 110 5.10 26.07 -7.99
CA PHE A 110 4.41 27.36 -8.09
C PHE A 110 4.82 28.07 -9.37
N GLN A 111 3.85 28.60 -10.10
CA GLN A 111 4.06 29.49 -11.25
C GLN A 111 3.84 30.93 -10.82
N VAL A 112 4.76 31.82 -11.18
CA VAL A 112 4.58 33.27 -10.96
C VAL A 112 3.61 33.81 -12.01
N MET A 113 2.43 34.22 -11.58
CA MET A 113 1.37 34.74 -12.46
C MET A 113 1.53 36.23 -12.71
N ASN A 114 1.83 36.99 -11.65
CA ASN A 114 2.02 38.43 -11.71
C ASN A 114 2.88 38.90 -10.52
N ARG A 115 3.37 40.13 -10.57
CA ARG A 115 4.15 40.76 -9.50
C ARG A 115 3.80 42.24 -9.37
N ASN A 116 3.59 42.68 -8.14
CA ASN A 116 3.57 44.07 -7.72
C ASN A 116 4.76 44.33 -6.78
N ASN A 117 4.98 45.58 -6.33
CA ASN A 117 6.14 45.97 -5.53
C ASN A 117 6.37 45.06 -4.31
N ASN A 118 5.33 44.80 -3.51
CA ASN A 118 5.43 43.99 -2.29
C ASN A 118 4.55 42.72 -2.33
N THR A 119 4.04 42.34 -3.50
CA THR A 119 3.13 41.19 -3.63
C THR A 119 3.46 40.38 -4.86
N ILE A 120 3.62 39.08 -4.69
CA ILE A 120 3.88 38.14 -5.78
C ILE A 120 2.68 37.20 -5.86
N TYR A 121 2.01 37.21 -7.02
CA TYR A 121 0.86 36.36 -7.29
C TYR A 121 1.35 35.05 -7.89
N LEU A 122 1.00 33.96 -7.23
CA LEU A 122 1.43 32.60 -7.55
C LEU A 122 0.22 31.73 -7.86
N ARG A 123 0.40 30.75 -8.74
CA ARG A 123 -0.52 29.63 -8.92
C ARG A 123 0.17 28.34 -8.52
N SER A 124 -0.45 27.56 -7.63
CA SER A 124 0.03 26.22 -7.31
C SER A 124 -0.22 25.26 -8.47
N LEU A 125 0.77 24.45 -8.81
CA LEU A 125 0.68 23.41 -9.84
C LEU A 125 0.61 22.04 -9.17
N ASP A 126 -0.43 21.26 -9.47
CA ASP A 126 -0.57 19.91 -8.95
C ASP A 126 0.19 18.90 -9.83
N ASN A 127 1.38 18.51 -9.38
CA ASN A 127 2.23 17.56 -10.10
C ASN A 127 1.76 16.11 -9.95
N LEU A 128 0.81 15.84 -9.03
CA LEU A 128 0.24 14.51 -8.88
C LEU A 128 -0.85 14.24 -9.92
N TRP A 129 -1.41 15.30 -10.51
CA TRP A 129 -2.45 15.22 -11.54
C TRP A 129 -1.89 15.35 -12.97
N SER A 130 -0.60 15.13 -13.20
CA SER A 130 -0.05 15.13 -14.56
C SER A 130 -0.41 13.85 -15.33
N SER A 131 -1.69 13.49 -15.36
CA SER A 131 -2.31 12.77 -16.46
C SER A 131 -3.06 13.80 -17.29
N SER A 132 -2.43 14.22 -18.39
CA SER A 132 -2.93 15.09 -19.44
C SER A 132 -4.47 15.10 -19.58
N PRO A 133 -5.04 16.28 -19.86
CA PRO A 133 -5.55 16.42 -21.21
C PRO A 133 -4.63 17.39 -21.92
N THR A 134 -3.98 16.90 -22.95
CA THR A 134 -3.50 17.75 -24.04
C THR A 134 -4.71 18.57 -24.44
N SER A 135 -4.73 19.83 -24.04
CA SER A 135 -5.69 20.79 -24.58
C SER A 135 -5.28 20.99 -26.02
N THR A 136 -5.76 20.12 -26.90
CA THR A 136 -5.81 20.38 -28.34
C THR A 136 -6.78 21.54 -28.50
N VAL A 137 -6.25 22.76 -28.35
CA VAL A 137 -6.88 23.93 -28.93
C VAL A 137 -6.93 23.62 -30.43
N PRO A 138 -8.12 23.52 -31.05
CA PRO A 138 -8.19 23.38 -32.50
C PRO A 138 -7.69 24.69 -33.08
N VAL A 139 -6.43 24.71 -33.51
CA VAL A 139 -5.94 25.80 -34.34
C VAL A 139 -6.60 25.61 -35.70
N SER A 140 -7.73 26.29 -35.91
CA SER A 140 -8.30 26.43 -37.25
C SER A 140 -7.39 27.34 -38.05
N TYR A 141 -6.44 26.76 -38.77
CA TYR A 141 -5.80 27.45 -39.88
C TYR A 141 -6.83 27.56 -41.00
N SER A 142 -7.39 28.76 -41.18
CA SER A 142 -7.95 29.16 -42.45
C SER A 142 -6.78 29.49 -43.37
N ASP A 143 -6.38 28.55 -44.22
CA ASP A 143 -5.47 28.81 -45.33
C ASP A 143 -6.16 29.72 -46.34
N PRO A 144 -5.64 30.93 -46.62
CA PRO A 144 -5.90 31.57 -47.89
C PRO A 144 -4.92 30.98 -48.90
N TRP A 145 -5.34 30.85 -50.16
CA TRP A 145 -4.57 30.40 -51.35
C TRP A 145 -4.84 28.96 -51.82
N SER A 146 -6.05 28.75 -52.34
CA SER A 146 -6.30 28.15 -53.66
C SER A 146 -5.55 28.96 -54.74
N SER A 147 -4.76 28.47 -55.71
CA SER A 147 -4.83 27.34 -56.67
C SER A 147 -3.51 27.32 -57.53
N PRO A 148 -3.30 26.50 -58.59
CA PRO A 148 -3.32 25.02 -58.73
C PRO A 148 -2.05 24.50 -59.52
N PRO A 149 -2.08 23.38 -60.29
CA PRO A 149 -1.15 22.26 -60.15
C PRO A 149 0.02 22.25 -61.17
N ASP A 150 1.13 21.59 -60.84
CA ASP A 150 1.72 20.59 -61.76
C ASP A 150 2.94 19.88 -61.14
N SER A 151 3.29 18.76 -61.79
CA SER A 151 4.51 17.96 -61.66
C SER A 151 4.53 16.91 -60.55
N SER A 152 4.24 15.70 -61.01
CA SER A 152 4.71 14.42 -60.51
C SER A 152 6.22 14.41 -60.26
N ASP A 153 6.64 13.98 -59.07
CA ASP A 153 7.83 13.14 -58.90
C ASP A 153 7.75 12.38 -57.57
N SER A 154 7.74 11.05 -57.69
CA SER A 154 7.77 10.11 -56.58
C SER A 154 9.22 9.91 -56.11
N VAL A 155 9.56 10.40 -54.93
CA VAL A 155 10.84 10.08 -54.27
C VAL A 155 10.59 9.09 -53.13
N SER A 156 11.08 7.87 -53.29
CA SER A 156 11.15 6.85 -52.26
C SER A 156 12.33 7.12 -51.32
N TYR A 157 12.09 7.15 -50.00
CA TYR A 157 13.16 7.13 -49.01
C TYR A 157 13.25 5.75 -48.34
N SER A 158 14.37 5.08 -48.56
CA SER A 158 14.80 3.90 -47.80
C SER A 158 15.61 4.37 -46.59
N ILE A 159 15.23 3.97 -45.38
CA ILE A 159 16.03 4.20 -44.17
C ILE A 159 16.91 2.96 -43.92
N PRO A 160 18.25 3.07 -43.91
CA PRO A 160 19.09 1.99 -43.42
C PRO A 160 19.21 2.09 -41.90
N TRP A 161 18.79 1.04 -41.21
CA TRP A 161 19.01 0.86 -39.78
C TRP A 161 20.43 0.32 -39.55
N SER A 162 21.19 0.90 -38.61
CA SER A 162 22.46 0.35 -38.12
C SER A 162 22.44 0.33 -36.59
N PRO A 163 22.91 -0.74 -35.94
CA PRO A 163 22.91 -0.86 -34.48
C PRO A 163 24.04 -0.03 -33.85
N PRO A 164 23.87 0.48 -32.62
CA PRO A 164 24.89 1.29 -31.97
C PRO A 164 26.05 0.44 -31.44
N SER A 165 27.27 0.81 -31.81
CA SER A 165 28.51 0.34 -31.22
C SER A 165 28.79 1.05 -29.89
N ASN A 166 29.14 0.26 -28.87
CA ASN A 166 29.71 0.74 -27.62
C ASN A 166 31.07 1.39 -27.88
N SER A 167 31.22 2.68 -27.58
CA SER A 167 32.52 3.33 -27.46
C SER A 167 32.60 4.15 -26.17
N THR A 168 33.50 3.72 -25.30
CA THR A 168 33.99 4.40 -24.11
C THR A 168 34.69 5.70 -24.52
N ASN A 169 34.12 6.86 -24.20
CA ASN A 169 34.77 8.14 -24.46
C ASN A 169 35.60 8.59 -23.27
N SER A 170 36.93 8.52 -23.43
CA SER A 170 37.91 9.28 -22.66
C SER A 170 37.87 10.75 -23.06
N ILE A 171 37.69 11.65 -22.09
CA ILE A 171 37.70 13.10 -22.31
C ILE A 171 39.14 13.59 -22.20
N SER A 172 39.72 14.05 -23.32
CA SER A 172 40.90 14.89 -23.35
C SER A 172 40.50 16.35 -23.58
N TYR A 173 41.02 17.27 -22.78
CA TYR A 173 40.81 18.70 -22.93
C TYR A 173 41.84 19.28 -23.89
N SER A 174 41.38 20.09 -24.84
CA SER A 174 42.21 21.03 -25.58
C SER A 174 41.41 22.31 -25.79
N ASN A 175 41.78 23.37 -25.07
CA ASN A 175 41.64 24.75 -25.57
C ASN A 175 42.78 24.95 -26.59
N PRO A 176 42.62 25.73 -27.68
CA PRO A 176 42.26 27.15 -27.58
C PRO A 176 41.49 27.75 -28.79
N LEU A 177 40.79 28.89 -28.60
CA LEU A 177 41.01 30.17 -29.29
C LEU A 177 39.83 31.15 -29.13
N THR A 178 40.24 32.42 -29.03
CA THR A 178 39.55 33.70 -29.26
C THR A 178 38.30 33.72 -30.15
N LEU A 179 37.26 34.39 -29.66
CA LEU A 179 36.09 34.89 -30.42
C LEU A 179 36.12 36.43 -30.53
N PRO A 180 35.69 37.02 -31.67
CA PRO A 180 35.29 38.42 -31.76
C PRO A 180 33.80 38.60 -31.33
N PRO A 181 33.32 39.85 -31.12
CA PRO A 181 31.97 40.09 -30.62
C PRO A 181 30.93 40.16 -31.75
N ASN A 182 29.66 40.06 -31.34
CA ASN A 182 28.42 40.21 -32.10
C ASN A 182 27.87 38.99 -32.86
N SER A 183 27.03 38.23 -32.17
CA SER A 183 25.75 37.73 -32.71
C SER A 183 24.89 37.26 -31.54
N THR A 184 23.70 37.85 -31.43
CA THR A 184 22.66 37.47 -30.46
C THR A 184 21.90 36.27 -31.02
N ASP A 185 22.48 35.07 -30.89
CA ASP A 185 21.76 33.83 -31.16
C ASP A 185 21.35 33.18 -29.84
N SER A 186 20.03 33.09 -29.64
CA SER A 186 19.43 32.44 -28.47
C SER A 186 19.59 30.92 -28.58
N VAL A 187 20.62 30.39 -27.92
CA VAL A 187 20.81 28.95 -27.76
C VAL A 187 19.78 28.40 -26.77
N SER A 188 18.80 27.64 -27.27
CA SER A 188 17.85 26.90 -26.44
C SER A 188 18.49 25.60 -25.94
N TYR A 189 18.78 25.52 -24.64
CA TYR A 189 19.23 24.28 -24.01
C TYR A 189 18.02 23.44 -23.58
N SER A 190 17.76 22.35 -24.30
CA SER A 190 16.84 21.29 -23.84
C SER A 190 17.58 20.39 -22.85
N ILE A 191 17.28 20.51 -21.56
CA ILE A 191 17.79 19.61 -20.53
C ILE A 191 17.07 18.26 -20.67
N PRO A 192 17.78 17.13 -20.82
CA PRO A 192 17.14 15.82 -20.87
C PRO A 192 16.50 15.52 -19.51
N TRP A 193 15.19 15.31 -19.50
CA TRP A 193 14.46 14.91 -18.30
C TRP A 193 14.86 13.47 -17.94
N SER A 194 15.64 13.32 -16.87
CA SER A 194 15.90 12.01 -16.25
C SER A 194 14.65 11.61 -15.44
N PRO A 195 14.03 10.44 -15.70
CA PRO A 195 12.93 9.98 -14.88
C PRO A 195 13.42 9.82 -13.44
N SER A 196 12.74 10.51 -12.52
CA SER A 196 13.05 10.40 -11.09
C SER A 196 12.91 8.95 -10.66
N PRO A 197 13.84 8.41 -9.84
CA PRO A 197 13.77 7.04 -9.37
C PRO A 197 12.43 6.86 -8.64
N THR A 198 11.62 5.93 -9.12
CA THR A 198 10.39 5.47 -8.46
C THR A 198 10.73 5.18 -7.01
N SER A 199 10.27 6.05 -6.10
CA SER A 199 10.51 5.90 -4.68
C SER A 199 9.72 4.69 -4.18
N ILE A 200 10.39 3.55 -4.11
CA ILE A 200 9.88 2.37 -3.44
C ILE A 200 9.72 2.74 -1.98
N ASP A 201 8.48 2.90 -1.53
CA ASP A 201 8.15 3.31 -0.17
C ASP A 201 8.53 2.17 0.81
N PRO A 202 9.59 2.31 1.61
CA PRO A 202 10.09 1.23 2.45
C PRO A 202 9.11 0.86 3.59
N ASP A 203 8.09 1.68 3.84
CA ASP A 203 7.05 1.39 4.82
C ASP A 203 6.02 0.33 4.36
N ILE A 204 5.89 0.13 3.04
CA ILE A 204 5.05 -0.96 2.50
C ILE A 204 5.77 -2.30 2.69
N ASN A 205 7.10 -2.30 2.65
CA ASN A 205 7.89 -3.52 2.57
C ASN A 205 7.99 -4.28 3.90
N TRP A 206 8.13 -3.60 5.04
CA TRP A 206 8.21 -4.31 6.32
C TRP A 206 6.88 -4.95 6.72
N ARG A 207 5.75 -4.36 6.31
CA ARG A 207 4.41 -4.89 6.60
C ARG A 207 4.12 -6.13 5.78
N SER A 208 4.42 -6.11 4.48
CA SER A 208 4.36 -7.31 3.67
C SER A 208 5.32 -8.36 4.24
N GLU A 209 6.55 -8.02 4.59
CA GLU A 209 7.48 -9.00 5.12
C GLU A 209 7.00 -9.64 6.45
N LEU A 210 6.52 -8.82 7.41
CA LEU A 210 5.98 -9.27 8.69
C LEU A 210 4.77 -10.19 8.48
N MET A 211 3.86 -9.84 7.57
CA MET A 211 2.66 -10.62 7.29
C MET A 211 2.97 -12.02 6.76
N GLY A 212 4.00 -12.14 5.91
CA GLY A 212 4.42 -13.45 5.39
C GLY A 212 4.93 -14.32 6.52
N LYS A 213 5.77 -13.74 7.37
CA LYS A 213 6.33 -14.43 8.55
C LYS A 213 5.22 -14.86 9.51
N CYS A 214 4.23 -14.01 9.80
CA CYS A 214 3.11 -14.37 10.67
C CYS A 214 2.24 -15.50 10.09
N ILE A 215 1.92 -15.45 8.79
CA ILE A 215 1.13 -16.51 8.13
C ILE A 215 1.87 -17.85 8.18
N VAL A 216 3.17 -17.86 7.91
CA VAL A 216 4.00 -19.06 7.99
C VAL A 216 4.05 -19.62 9.42
N VAL A 217 4.27 -18.77 10.43
CA VAL A 217 4.28 -19.19 11.84
C VAL A 217 2.96 -19.82 12.24
N ILE A 218 1.84 -19.21 11.86
CA ILE A 218 0.51 -19.75 12.17
C ILE A 218 0.29 -21.09 11.45
N GLY A 219 0.65 -21.18 10.16
CA GLY A 219 0.55 -22.44 9.40
C GLY A 219 1.38 -23.58 10.01
N ILE A 220 2.57 -23.27 10.56
CA ILE A 220 3.39 -24.24 11.29
C ILE A 220 2.68 -24.70 12.57
N ILE A 221 2.09 -23.78 13.33
CA ILE A 221 1.34 -24.11 14.55
C ILE A 221 0.16 -25.04 14.22
N GLU A 222 -0.62 -24.72 13.18
CA GLU A 222 -1.72 -25.57 12.70
C GLU A 222 -1.24 -26.97 12.28
N LEU A 223 -0.08 -27.06 11.61
CA LEU A 223 0.51 -28.33 11.20
C LEU A 223 0.86 -29.20 12.41
N VAL A 224 1.50 -28.61 13.43
CA VAL A 224 1.85 -29.31 14.67
C VAL A 224 0.61 -29.86 15.36
N PHE A 225 -0.44 -29.05 15.48
CA PHE A 225 -1.72 -29.50 16.05
C PHE A 225 -2.35 -30.64 15.24
N THR A 226 -2.31 -30.56 13.91
CA THR A 226 -2.83 -31.62 13.02
C THR A 226 -2.08 -32.94 13.23
N ILE A 227 -0.74 -32.89 13.34
CA ILE A 227 0.08 -34.07 13.62
C ILE A 227 -0.25 -34.66 15.00
N LEU A 228 -0.42 -33.83 16.02
CA LEU A 228 -0.79 -34.29 17.37
C LEU A 228 -2.14 -35.01 17.37
N ILE A 229 -3.15 -34.49 16.65
CA ILE A 229 -4.45 -35.14 16.49
C ILE A 229 -4.30 -36.49 15.80
N PHE A 230 -3.50 -36.55 14.74
CA PHE A 230 -3.26 -37.79 14.01
C PHE A 230 -2.60 -38.85 14.90
N ILE A 231 -1.61 -38.47 15.72
CA ILE A 231 -0.96 -39.38 16.68
C ILE A 231 -1.96 -39.87 17.74
N LEU A 232 -2.82 -38.98 18.26
CA LEU A 232 -3.85 -39.35 19.23
C LEU A 232 -4.87 -40.33 18.64
N GLU A 233 -5.28 -40.12 17.38
CA GLU A 233 -6.16 -41.04 16.66
C GLU A 233 -5.51 -42.41 16.44
N LEU A 234 -4.24 -42.44 16.00
CA LEU A 234 -3.48 -43.69 15.86
C LEU A 234 -3.33 -44.42 17.20
N ALA A 235 -3.07 -43.69 18.29
CA ALA A 235 -3.03 -44.26 19.63
C ALA A 235 -4.38 -44.83 20.04
N SER A 236 -5.49 -44.16 19.70
CA SER A 236 -6.84 -44.65 19.96
C SER A 236 -7.19 -45.92 19.17
N LEU A 237 -6.74 -46.00 17.90
CA LEU A 237 -6.92 -47.17 17.03
C LEU A 237 -6.19 -48.40 17.58
N ASN A 238 -4.99 -48.22 18.12
CA ASN A 238 -4.22 -49.33 18.73
C ASN A 238 -4.87 -49.86 20.01
N VAL A 239 -5.68 -49.07 20.71
CA VAL A 239 -6.39 -49.48 21.93
C VAL A 239 -7.77 -50.10 21.62
N ALA A 240 -8.39 -49.70 20.51
CA ALA A 240 -9.69 -50.23 20.09
C ALA A 240 -9.54 -51.50 19.23
N ILE A 241 -9.34 -52.64 19.89
CA ILE A 241 -9.44 -53.97 19.25
C ILE A 241 -10.93 -54.25 18.97
N GLY A 242 -11.47 -53.63 17.93
CA GLY A 242 -12.88 -53.72 17.58
C GLY A 242 -13.19 -52.84 16.38
N ILE A 243 -13.20 -53.45 15.19
CA ILE A 243 -13.41 -52.80 13.91
C ILE A 243 -14.83 -52.24 13.85
N ARG A 244 -15.00 -50.95 14.19
CA ARG A 244 -16.06 -49.97 13.84
C ARG A 244 -16.19 -48.97 15.01
N PRO A 245 -16.33 -47.64 14.81
CA PRO A 245 -16.01 -46.77 13.69
C PRO A 245 -15.21 -45.52 14.17
N THR A 246 -13.90 -45.44 13.92
CA THR A 246 -13.12 -44.19 14.19
C THR A 246 -12.57 -43.56 12.90
N GLY A 247 -13.15 -43.89 11.75
CA GLY A 247 -12.73 -43.29 10.48
C GLY A 247 -12.91 -41.77 10.44
N VAL A 248 -13.85 -41.22 11.22
CA VAL A 248 -14.15 -39.80 11.24
C VAL A 248 -12.94 -38.96 11.67
N GLY A 249 -12.21 -39.37 12.70
CA GLY A 249 -11.01 -38.65 13.17
C GLY A 249 -9.89 -38.64 12.12
N ILE A 250 -9.68 -39.76 11.43
CA ILE A 250 -8.71 -39.85 10.32
C ILE A 250 -9.10 -38.90 9.18
N TRP A 251 -10.37 -38.91 8.76
CA TRP A 251 -10.83 -38.01 7.69
C TRP A 251 -10.72 -36.54 8.09
N CYS A 252 -10.96 -36.19 9.35
CA CYS A 252 -10.69 -34.84 9.86
C CYS A 252 -9.23 -34.47 9.71
N ALA A 253 -8.32 -35.33 10.18
CA ALA A 253 -6.88 -35.07 10.11
C ALA A 253 -6.40 -34.87 8.67
N VAL A 254 -6.94 -35.67 7.72
CA VAL A 254 -6.62 -35.53 6.29
C VAL A 254 -7.10 -34.18 5.73
N VAL A 255 -8.34 -33.78 6.02
CA VAL A 255 -8.89 -32.50 5.55
C VAL A 255 -8.11 -31.32 6.14
N PHE A 256 -7.81 -31.35 7.43
CA PHE A 256 -6.98 -30.34 8.09
C PHE A 256 -5.58 -30.27 7.47
N ALA A 257 -4.93 -31.41 7.25
CA ALA A 257 -3.61 -31.45 6.62
C ALA A 257 -3.60 -30.79 5.23
N ILE A 258 -4.61 -31.07 4.39
CA ILE A 258 -4.73 -30.47 3.06
C ILE A 258 -4.86 -28.94 3.17
N VAL A 259 -5.73 -28.44 4.05
CA VAL A 259 -5.94 -26.99 4.20
C VAL A 259 -4.70 -26.30 4.76
N THR A 260 -4.00 -26.93 5.71
CA THR A 260 -2.73 -26.41 6.24
C THR A 260 -1.65 -26.35 5.14
N ILE A 261 -1.51 -27.40 4.32
CA ILE A 261 -0.56 -27.40 3.20
C ILE A 261 -0.87 -26.28 2.20
N ILE A 262 -2.15 -26.08 1.85
CA ILE A 262 -2.59 -24.98 0.98
C ILE A 262 -2.27 -23.63 1.62
N THR A 263 -2.52 -23.47 2.92
CA THR A 263 -2.27 -22.22 3.66
C THR A 263 -0.78 -21.87 3.69
N ILE A 264 0.09 -22.85 3.96
CA ILE A 264 1.55 -22.67 3.93
C ILE A 264 2.04 -22.35 2.51
N GLY A 265 1.53 -23.07 1.49
CA GLY A 265 1.90 -22.85 0.10
C GLY A 265 1.53 -21.46 -0.41
N LEU A 266 0.34 -20.96 -0.03
CA LEU A 266 -0.09 -19.60 -0.35
C LEU A 266 0.72 -18.54 0.42
N GLY A 267 1.10 -18.81 1.68
CA GLY A 267 1.92 -17.90 2.49
C GLY A 267 3.32 -17.64 1.92
N ASN A 268 3.90 -18.62 1.22
CA ASN A 268 5.22 -18.52 0.58
C ASN A 268 5.17 -17.93 -0.84
N SER A 269 3.99 -17.69 -1.41
CA SER A 269 3.86 -17.09 -2.74
C SER A 269 4.17 -15.59 -2.67
N ASP A 270 5.18 -15.16 -3.45
CA ASP A 270 5.63 -13.76 -3.52
C ASP A 270 4.52 -12.81 -4.07
N SER A 271 3.55 -13.38 -4.80
CA SER A 271 2.43 -12.65 -5.41
C SER A 271 1.25 -12.50 -4.46
N ARG A 272 1.37 -11.65 -3.44
CA ARG A 272 0.27 -11.36 -2.49
C ARG A 272 -0.82 -10.50 -3.10
N THR A 273 -1.62 -11.13 -3.94
CA THR A 273 -2.83 -10.53 -4.48
C THR A 273 -3.96 -10.67 -3.47
N LYS A 274 -4.88 -9.68 -3.43
CA LYS A 274 -6.12 -9.75 -2.64
C LYS A 274 -6.91 -11.05 -2.85
N SER A 275 -6.71 -11.73 -3.98
CA SER A 275 -7.29 -13.03 -4.31
C SER A 275 -6.82 -14.14 -3.38
N GLN A 276 -5.52 -14.25 -3.08
CA GLN A 276 -4.98 -15.32 -2.24
C GLN A 276 -5.52 -15.27 -0.81
N CYS A 277 -5.70 -14.06 -0.25
CA CYS A 277 -6.28 -13.91 1.08
C CYS A 277 -7.75 -14.39 1.14
N ARG A 278 -8.52 -14.20 0.06
CA ARG A 278 -9.91 -14.70 -0.01
C ARG A 278 -9.95 -16.23 -0.05
N VAL A 279 -9.02 -16.86 -0.76
CA VAL A 279 -8.92 -18.33 -0.81
C VAL A 279 -8.65 -18.89 0.58
N ILE A 280 -7.72 -18.29 1.34
CA ILE A 280 -7.42 -18.73 2.70
C ILE A 280 -8.63 -18.55 3.62
N LEU A 281 -9.32 -17.42 3.55
CA LEU A 281 -10.53 -17.17 4.33
C LEU A 281 -11.64 -18.19 4.03
N VAL A 282 -11.87 -18.49 2.75
CA VAL A 282 -12.87 -19.50 2.34
C VAL A 282 -12.48 -20.89 2.83
N GLY A 283 -11.18 -21.27 2.73
CA GLY A 283 -10.68 -22.53 3.25
C GLY A 283 -10.93 -22.71 4.75
N GLN A 284 -10.66 -21.66 5.54
CA GLN A 284 -10.91 -21.66 6.99
C GLN A 284 -12.41 -21.70 7.33
N LEU A 285 -13.27 -21.04 6.54
CA LEU A 285 -14.72 -21.12 6.71
C LEU A 285 -15.25 -22.54 6.45
N ILE A 286 -14.73 -23.21 5.41
CA ILE A 286 -15.09 -24.60 5.08
C ILE A 286 -14.69 -25.53 6.24
N LEU A 287 -13.47 -25.38 6.79
CA LEU A 287 -13.04 -26.14 7.96
C LEU A 287 -13.98 -25.94 9.14
N LEU A 288 -14.35 -24.70 9.44
CA LEU A 288 -15.23 -24.37 10.56
C LEU A 288 -16.61 -25.05 10.39
N VAL A 289 -17.22 -24.96 9.21
CA VAL A 289 -18.49 -25.64 8.91
C VAL A 289 -18.35 -27.16 9.04
N PHE A 290 -17.25 -27.74 8.54
CA PHE A 290 -16.98 -29.16 8.66
C PHE A 290 -16.87 -29.59 10.12
N THR A 291 -16.16 -28.83 10.96
CA THR A 291 -16.07 -29.08 12.41
C THR A 291 -17.45 -29.06 13.08
N PHE A 292 -18.33 -28.12 12.73
CA PHE A 292 -19.69 -28.08 13.28
C PHE A 292 -20.52 -29.32 12.90
N ILE A 293 -20.44 -29.76 11.64
CA ILE A 293 -21.14 -30.98 11.17
C ILE A 293 -20.68 -32.19 11.98
N LEU A 294 -19.37 -32.30 12.23
CA LEU A 294 -18.79 -33.41 12.98
C LEU A 294 -19.19 -33.41 14.45
N ILE A 295 -19.21 -32.24 15.09
CA ILE A 295 -19.71 -32.09 16.46
C ILE A 295 -21.18 -32.53 16.53
N GLY A 296 -21.99 -32.15 15.53
CA GLY A 296 -23.39 -32.58 15.43
C GLY A 296 -23.54 -34.09 15.32
N ILE A 297 -22.77 -34.72 14.43
CA ILE A 297 -22.78 -36.19 14.25
C ILE A 297 -22.33 -36.88 15.55
N ALA A 298 -21.24 -36.42 16.17
CA ALA A 298 -20.74 -36.98 17.42
C ALA A 298 -21.76 -36.85 18.56
N GLY A 299 -22.46 -35.71 18.66
CA GLY A 299 -23.52 -35.49 19.63
C GLY A 299 -24.69 -36.47 19.46
N ASP A 300 -25.12 -36.72 18.22
CA ASP A 300 -26.21 -37.67 17.93
C ASP A 300 -25.84 -39.13 18.28
N TYR A 301 -24.57 -39.53 18.07
CA TYR A 301 -24.07 -40.84 18.51
C TYR A 301 -24.11 -41.01 20.03
N VAL A 302 -23.63 -40.00 20.78
CA VAL A 302 -23.65 -40.05 22.25
C VAL A 302 -25.08 -40.09 22.78
N ALA A 303 -26.01 -39.35 22.16
CA ALA A 303 -27.41 -39.34 22.57
C ALA A 303 -28.12 -40.69 22.34
N LYS A 304 -27.79 -41.40 21.26
CA LYS A 304 -28.39 -42.70 20.92
C LYS A 304 -27.89 -43.86 21.76
N ASP A 305 -26.59 -43.89 22.10
CA ASP A 305 -25.99 -44.98 22.88
C ASP A 305 -26.19 -44.83 24.40
N GLY A 306 -26.48 -43.62 24.90
CA GLY A 306 -26.69 -43.34 26.32
C GLY A 306 -27.96 -43.93 26.94
N TYR A 307 -28.88 -44.49 26.14
CA TYR A 307 -30.19 -44.99 26.59
C TYR A 307 -30.37 -46.50 26.52
N ILE A 308 -29.30 -47.28 26.35
CA ILE A 308 -29.40 -48.74 26.44
C ILE A 308 -29.37 -49.13 27.92
N GLY A 309 -30.55 -49.15 28.55
CA GLY A 309 -30.76 -49.64 29.91
C GLY A 309 -30.43 -51.13 30.03
N LEU A 310 -29.16 -51.45 30.26
CA LEU A 310 -28.69 -52.81 30.48
C LEU A 310 -28.87 -53.18 31.96
N ASN A 311 -29.98 -53.87 32.23
CA ASN A 311 -30.20 -54.56 33.50
C ASN A 311 -29.43 -55.88 33.48
N VAL A 312 -28.14 -55.86 33.83
CA VAL A 312 -27.26 -57.04 33.82
C VAL A 312 -26.72 -57.31 35.22
N ASP A 313 -27.23 -58.37 35.84
CA ASP A 313 -26.78 -58.95 37.10
C ASP A 313 -25.48 -59.75 36.90
N SER A 314 -24.33 -59.07 36.94
CA SER A 314 -23.01 -59.72 37.09
C SER A 314 -21.97 -58.71 37.57
N SER A 315 -21.65 -58.73 38.86
CA SER A 315 -20.79 -57.75 39.53
C SER A 315 -19.37 -57.65 38.95
N MET A 316 -18.83 -58.74 38.39
CA MET A 316 -17.47 -58.78 37.83
C MET A 316 -17.41 -58.30 36.37
N MET A 317 -18.41 -58.63 35.55
CA MET A 317 -18.53 -58.07 34.19
C MET A 317 -18.77 -56.56 34.23
N ASN A 318 -19.53 -56.07 35.24
CA ASN A 318 -19.82 -54.66 35.42
C ASN A 318 -18.54 -53.83 35.70
N GLN A 319 -17.53 -54.39 36.37
CA GLN A 319 -16.29 -53.66 36.66
C GLN A 319 -15.39 -53.53 35.42
N LEU A 320 -15.23 -54.58 34.62
CA LEU A 320 -14.47 -54.53 33.36
C LEU A 320 -15.15 -53.66 32.29
N LEU A 321 -16.49 -53.69 32.23
CA LEU A 321 -17.28 -52.81 31.37
C LEU A 321 -17.16 -51.34 31.81
N ALA A 322 -17.20 -51.07 33.12
CA ALA A 322 -17.04 -49.72 33.65
C ALA A 322 -15.67 -49.11 33.30
N ASP A 323 -14.58 -49.89 33.42
CA ASP A 323 -13.23 -49.41 33.06
C ASP A 323 -13.02 -49.22 31.55
N SER A 324 -13.70 -50.02 30.72
CA SER A 324 -13.71 -49.85 29.26
C SER A 324 -14.50 -48.61 28.85
N LEU A 325 -15.70 -48.41 29.42
CA LEU A 325 -16.54 -47.25 29.18
C LEU A 325 -15.86 -45.95 29.65
N LYS A 326 -15.21 -45.98 30.82
CA LYS A 326 -14.46 -44.83 31.35
C LYS A 326 -13.33 -44.41 30.42
N ARG A 327 -12.57 -45.37 29.86
CA ARG A 327 -11.52 -45.08 28.88
C ARG A 327 -12.07 -44.51 27.57
N LYS A 328 -13.15 -45.09 27.04
CA LYS A 328 -13.82 -44.55 25.84
C LYS A 328 -14.30 -43.11 26.08
N TYR A 329 -14.93 -42.85 27.22
CA TYR A 329 -15.41 -41.53 27.59
C TYR A 329 -14.27 -40.50 27.71
N GLN A 330 -13.15 -40.87 28.33
CA GLN A 330 -11.97 -40.00 28.42
C GLN A 330 -11.38 -39.67 27.04
N ILE A 331 -11.34 -40.65 26.12
CA ILE A 331 -10.89 -40.43 24.74
C ILE A 331 -11.84 -39.48 24.01
N THR A 332 -13.15 -39.68 24.12
CA THR A 332 -14.15 -38.80 23.49
C THR A 332 -14.10 -37.37 24.06
N GLN A 333 -13.92 -37.22 25.37
CA GLN A 333 -13.71 -35.91 25.98
C GLN A 333 -12.44 -35.22 25.49
N ALA A 334 -11.33 -35.97 25.35
CA ALA A 334 -10.09 -35.42 24.81
C ALA A 334 -10.25 -34.97 23.35
N GLN A 335 -10.90 -35.78 22.51
CA GLN A 335 -11.22 -35.42 21.12
C GLN A 335 -12.10 -34.17 21.03
N LEU A 336 -13.14 -34.07 21.88
CA LEU A 336 -14.01 -32.89 21.94
C LEU A 336 -13.24 -31.64 22.37
N ALA A 337 -12.42 -31.74 23.42
CA ALA A 337 -11.59 -30.63 23.90
C ALA A 337 -10.64 -30.12 22.80
N PHE A 338 -10.07 -31.04 22.01
CA PHE A 338 -9.20 -30.69 20.89
C PHE A 338 -9.95 -30.02 19.74
N GLY A 339 -11.15 -30.51 19.40
CA GLY A 339 -12.02 -29.89 18.41
C GLY A 339 -12.40 -28.45 18.80
N ILE A 340 -12.71 -28.22 20.08
CA ILE A 340 -12.97 -26.88 20.62
C ILE A 340 -11.73 -25.98 20.49
N LEU A 341 -10.55 -26.50 20.84
CA LEU A 341 -9.30 -25.73 20.74
C LEU A 341 -9.00 -25.30 19.30
N LEU A 342 -9.17 -26.20 18.33
CA LEU A 342 -9.02 -25.89 16.91
C LEU A 342 -10.01 -24.80 16.45
N MET A 343 -11.25 -24.85 16.93
CA MET A 343 -12.25 -23.83 16.64
C MET A 343 -11.80 -22.46 17.16
N PHE A 344 -11.25 -22.38 18.37
CA PHE A 344 -10.70 -21.14 18.91
C PHE A 344 -9.51 -20.61 18.09
N CYS A 345 -8.61 -21.50 17.63
CA CYS A 345 -7.52 -21.11 16.73
C CYS A 345 -8.04 -20.53 15.41
N GLY A 346 -9.05 -21.15 14.80
CA GLY A 346 -9.69 -20.65 13.59
C GLY A 346 -10.35 -19.27 13.78
N TRP A 347 -11.02 -19.04 14.91
CA TRP A 347 -11.58 -17.73 15.25
C TRP A 347 -10.52 -16.66 15.49
N ALA A 348 -9.44 -17.00 16.20
CA ALA A 348 -8.30 -16.10 16.39
C ALA A 348 -7.68 -15.69 15.04
N TYR A 349 -7.62 -16.63 14.09
CA TYR A 349 -7.15 -16.37 12.73
C TYR A 349 -8.06 -15.36 12.00
N VAL A 350 -9.38 -15.57 12.01
CA VAL A 350 -10.36 -14.67 11.38
C VAL A 350 -10.34 -13.28 12.03
N ALA A 351 -10.23 -13.20 13.35
CA ALA A 351 -10.14 -11.93 14.07
C ALA A 351 -8.87 -11.16 13.71
N LEU A 352 -7.71 -11.83 13.70
CA LEU A 352 -6.45 -11.23 13.28
C LEU A 352 -6.55 -10.73 11.83
N TYR A 353 -7.10 -11.54 10.93
CA TYR A 353 -7.28 -11.19 9.53
C TYR A 353 -8.20 -9.97 9.33
N THR A 354 -9.33 -9.90 10.05
CA THR A 354 -10.28 -8.79 9.92
C THR A 354 -9.71 -7.46 10.44
N VAL A 355 -9.00 -7.48 11.57
CA VAL A 355 -8.30 -6.30 12.10
C VAL A 355 -7.28 -5.76 11.09
N ILE A 356 -6.60 -6.67 10.40
CA ILE A 356 -5.60 -6.34 9.38
C ILE A 356 -6.28 -5.78 8.13
N ALA A 357 -7.28 -6.49 7.59
CA ALA A 357 -7.95 -6.13 6.35
C ALA A 357 -8.72 -4.80 6.44
N ASN A 358 -9.20 -4.43 7.63
CA ASN A 358 -9.90 -3.16 7.85
C ASN A 358 -8.95 -1.96 8.03
N LYS A 359 -7.65 -2.16 8.32
CA LYS A 359 -6.71 -1.06 8.54
C LYS A 359 -6.18 -0.43 7.24
N ASP A 360 -6.45 -1.08 6.11
CA ASP A 360 -6.12 -0.62 4.76
C ASP A 360 -7.31 0.06 4.04
N ARG A 361 -8.46 0.19 4.71
CA ARG A 361 -9.55 1.09 4.32
C ARG A 361 -9.43 2.38 5.11
#